data_AF-X0YLH1-F1
#
_entry.id   AF-X0YLH1-F1
#
_cell.length_a   1.000
_cell.length_b   1.000
_cell.length_c   1.000
_cell.angle_alpha   90.00
_cell.angle_beta   90.00
_cell.angle_gamma   90.00
#
_symmetry.space_group_name_H-M   'P 1'
#
loop_
_entity.id
_entity.type
_entity.pdbx_description
1 polymer ?
#
loop_
_entity_poly.entity_id
_entity_poly.type
_entity_poly.pdbx_seq_one_letter_code
_entity_poly.pdbx_strand_id
1 'polypeptide(L)'
;AYLITSRWAEDVTKSTEGVDERTRKKAVFYLDQMLAALSPSNFALTNPEVVRATIASNAENLVQGMAHLAKDLEQSKDLLRVSQTDLSAFEVGKDLAITPGKVVFQNDVIQLIQYAPSTGEVYERPLIIAPPWINKFYILDLVPQKSLVKWAVDQGFTVFMISWVNPDGNLAQKTFEDYMQEGVLAAVDAANRQCGTTQVNALGYCVGGTLLACTLAYLAAKGDDRIASASFLTAQVDFSEAGDLLIFIDDT
;
A
#
# COMPACT_ATOMS: atom_id res chain seq x y z
N ALA A 1 11.27 34.40 11.65
CA ALA A 1 12.64 33.99 11.26
C ALA A 1 12.59 32.72 10.41
N TYR A 2 12.22 31.55 10.96
CA TYR A 2 12.17 30.27 10.24
C TYR A 2 11.53 30.34 8.84
N LEU A 3 10.25 30.74 8.73
CA LEU A 3 9.55 30.78 7.44
C LEU A 3 10.23 31.70 6.40
N ILE A 4 10.89 32.76 6.83
CA ILE A 4 11.61 33.68 5.93
C ILE A 4 12.87 32.99 5.42
N THR A 5 13.62 32.33 6.32
CA THR A 5 14.84 31.59 5.98
C THR A 5 14.53 30.37 5.10
N SER A 6 13.47 29.62 5.39
CA SER A 6 13.03 28.47 4.59
C SER A 6 12.69 28.89 3.17
N ARG A 7 11.84 29.92 3.01
CA ARG A 7 11.48 30.45 1.68
C ARG A 7 12.69 30.96 0.92
N TRP A 8 13.57 31.71 1.58
CA TRP A 8 14.79 32.19 0.95
C TRP A 8 15.68 31.02 0.48
N ALA A 9 15.87 29.98 1.30
CA ALA A 9 16.68 28.83 0.94
C ALA A 9 16.08 28.03 -0.23
N GLU A 10 14.75 27.86 -0.23
CA GLU A 10 14.02 27.25 -1.35
C GLU A 10 14.16 28.07 -2.63
N ASP A 11 13.96 29.40 -2.56
CA ASP A 11 14.05 30.30 -3.71
C ASP A 11 15.46 30.31 -4.31
N VAL A 12 16.51 30.32 -3.47
CA VAL A 12 17.90 30.22 -3.91
C VAL A 12 18.15 28.88 -4.63
N THR A 13 17.70 27.77 -4.06
CA THR A 13 17.84 26.44 -4.67
C THR A 13 17.09 26.36 -6.00
N LYS A 14 15.86 26.88 -6.06
CA LYS A 14 15.01 26.89 -7.25
C LYS A 14 15.50 27.84 -8.35
N SER A 15 16.23 28.90 -8.01
CA SER A 15 16.74 29.90 -8.97
C SER A 15 18.20 29.69 -9.40
N THR A 16 18.89 28.70 -8.83
CA THR A 16 20.29 28.42 -9.16
C THR A 16 20.43 28.05 -10.65
N GLU A 17 21.25 28.80 -11.39
CA GLU A 17 21.53 28.54 -12.81
C GLU A 17 22.56 27.41 -12.97
N GLY A 18 22.57 26.76 -14.15
CA GLY A 18 23.56 25.73 -14.48
C GLY A 18 23.32 24.35 -13.85
N VAL A 19 22.19 24.15 -13.16
CA VAL A 19 21.77 22.86 -12.57
C VAL A 19 20.61 22.29 -13.39
N ASP A 20 20.71 21.03 -13.81
CA ASP A 20 19.64 20.34 -14.52
C ASP A 20 18.41 20.12 -13.63
N GLU A 21 17.26 19.91 -14.26
CA GLU A 21 15.97 19.85 -13.54
C GLU A 21 15.89 18.69 -12.55
N ARG A 22 16.49 17.53 -12.84
CA ARG A 22 16.45 16.38 -11.94
C ARG A 22 17.29 16.66 -10.70
N THR A 23 18.51 17.15 -10.87
CA THR A 23 19.38 17.56 -9.76
C THR A 23 18.74 18.67 -8.92
N ARG A 24 18.07 19.63 -9.57
CA ARG A 24 17.32 20.69 -8.88
C ARG A 24 16.20 20.11 -8.02
N LYS A 25 15.39 19.19 -8.54
CA LYS A 25 14.34 18.50 -7.77
C LYS A 25 14.91 17.71 -6.58
N LYS A 26 16.00 16.97 -6.76
CA LYS A 26 16.70 16.26 -5.66
C LYS A 26 17.17 17.24 -4.58
N ALA A 27 17.79 18.36 -4.98
CA ALA A 27 18.28 19.37 -4.06
C ALA A 27 17.16 20.03 -3.25
N VAL A 28 16.06 20.41 -3.91
CA VAL A 28 14.87 20.96 -3.25
C VAL A 28 14.31 19.96 -2.25
N PHE A 29 14.14 18.69 -2.63
CA PHE A 29 13.63 17.66 -1.72
C PHE A 29 14.47 17.50 -0.46
N TYR A 30 15.80 17.36 -0.58
CA TYR A 30 16.65 17.23 0.60
C TYR A 30 16.67 18.49 1.45
N LEU A 31 16.64 19.67 0.83
CA LEU A 31 16.51 20.93 1.55
C LEU A 31 15.20 20.97 2.33
N ASP A 32 14.08 20.60 1.72
CA ASP A 32 12.77 20.57 2.36
C ASP A 32 12.76 19.61 3.56
N GLN A 33 13.41 18.45 3.44
CA GLN A 33 13.56 17.52 4.57
C GLN A 33 14.39 18.13 5.72
N MET A 34 15.48 18.84 5.42
CA MET A 34 16.28 19.54 6.43
C MET A 34 15.51 20.67 7.10
N LEU A 35 14.83 21.50 6.31
CA LEU A 35 14.01 22.61 6.81
C LEU A 35 12.85 22.07 7.65
N ALA A 36 12.17 21.02 7.19
CA ALA A 36 11.09 20.37 7.92
C ALA A 36 11.59 19.83 9.26
N ALA A 37 12.76 19.18 9.31
CA ALA A 37 13.37 18.70 10.55
C ALA A 37 13.67 19.84 11.55
N LEU A 38 14.14 20.98 11.04
CA LEU A 38 14.43 22.19 11.82
C LEU A 38 13.20 23.03 12.16
N SER A 39 12.00 22.60 11.75
CA SER A 39 10.77 23.34 12.03
C SER A 39 10.59 23.57 13.54
N PRO A 40 10.27 24.80 13.99
CA PRO A 40 9.97 25.09 15.40
C PRO A 40 8.83 24.23 15.96
N SER A 41 7.94 23.71 15.10
CA SER A 41 6.87 22.79 15.52
C SER A 41 7.38 21.43 16.01
N ASN A 42 8.61 21.04 15.67
CA ASN A 42 9.18 19.75 16.07
C ASN A 42 9.80 19.76 17.46
N PHE A 43 9.99 20.94 18.08
CA PHE A 43 10.63 21.07 19.39
C PHE A 43 9.61 21.48 20.44
N ALA A 44 9.57 20.76 21.56
CA ALA A 44 8.59 20.96 22.62
C ALA A 44 8.52 22.40 23.15
N LEU A 45 9.66 23.09 23.23
CA LEU A 45 9.76 24.45 23.76
C LEU A 45 9.26 25.53 22.79
N THR A 46 9.25 25.25 21.48
CA THR A 46 8.86 26.21 20.44
C THR A 46 7.54 25.86 19.77
N ASN A 47 6.98 24.68 20.04
CA ASN A 47 5.67 24.28 19.57
C ASN A 47 4.56 24.83 20.50
N PRO A 48 3.71 25.76 20.04
CA PRO A 48 2.69 26.39 20.88
C PRO A 48 1.60 25.41 21.35
N GLU A 49 1.31 24.34 20.61
CA GLU A 49 0.34 23.32 21.01
C GLU A 49 0.89 22.47 22.15
N VAL A 50 2.17 22.06 22.07
CA VAL A 50 2.85 21.32 23.13
C VAL A 50 2.94 22.17 24.39
N VAL A 51 3.38 23.43 24.28
CA VAL A 51 3.47 24.36 25.42
C VAL A 51 2.10 24.54 26.08
N ARG A 52 1.04 24.76 25.29
CA ARG A 52 -0.32 24.91 25.83
C ARG A 52 -0.80 23.64 26.52
N ALA A 53 -0.58 22.47 25.93
CA ALA A 53 -0.93 21.19 26.52
C ALA A 53 -0.16 20.95 27.83
N THR A 54 1.14 21.26 27.85
CA THR A 54 1.99 21.15 29.04
C THR A 54 1.51 22.03 30.18
N ILE A 55 1.08 23.27 29.91
CA ILE A 55 0.49 24.13 30.95
C ILE A 55 -0.85 23.55 31.42
N ALA A 56 -1.73 23.17 30.48
CA ALA A 56 -3.07 22.69 30.81
C ALA A 56 -3.07 21.36 31.58
N SER A 57 -2.09 20.49 31.32
CA SER A 57 -1.97 19.17 31.94
C SER A 57 -0.92 19.12 33.06
N ASN A 58 -0.41 20.25 33.56
CA ASN A 58 0.70 20.30 34.54
C ASN A 58 1.89 19.38 34.16
N ALA A 59 2.32 19.45 32.91
CA ALA A 59 3.39 18.67 32.28
C ALA A 59 3.14 17.16 32.14
N GLU A 60 1.95 16.65 32.47
CA GLU A 60 1.62 15.23 32.30
C GLU A 60 1.76 14.73 30.85
N ASN A 61 1.46 15.56 29.85
CA ASN A 61 1.67 15.23 28.44
C ASN A 61 3.13 14.87 28.11
N LEU A 62 4.11 15.53 28.73
CA LEU A 62 5.54 15.25 28.52
C LEU A 62 5.95 13.94 29.17
N VAL A 63 5.41 13.64 30.37
CA VAL A 63 5.65 12.37 31.06
C VAL A 63 5.12 11.21 30.22
N GLN A 64 3.89 11.32 29.73
CA GLN A 64 3.29 10.32 28.85
C GLN A 64 4.08 10.16 27.55
N GLY A 65 4.48 11.28 26.92
CA GLY A 65 5.30 11.25 25.71
C GLY A 65 6.65 10.55 25.90
N MET A 66 7.33 10.78 27.03
CA MET A 66 8.58 10.08 27.36
C MET A 66 8.36 8.59 27.63
N ALA A 67 7.24 8.21 28.26
CA ALA A 67 6.88 6.80 28.45
C ALA A 67 6.61 6.11 27.10
N HIS A 68 5.93 6.78 26.17
CA HIS A 68 5.75 6.28 24.80
C HIS A 68 7.08 6.14 24.06
N LEU A 69 7.96 7.15 24.14
CA LEU A 69 9.29 7.08 23.53
C LEU A 69 10.14 5.94 24.09
N ALA A 70 10.12 5.74 25.42
CA ALA A 70 10.84 4.63 26.05
C ALA A 70 10.34 3.27 25.55
N LYS A 71 9.01 3.10 25.47
CA LYS A 71 8.39 1.89 24.93
C LYS A 71 8.75 1.66 23.47
N ASP A 72 8.73 2.71 22.64
CA ASP A 72 9.12 2.62 21.23
C ASP A 72 10.60 2.23 21.10
N LEU A 73 11.49 2.78 21.93
CA LEU A 73 12.90 2.41 21.95
C LEU A 73 13.12 0.94 22.36
N GLU A 74 12.38 0.43 23.34
CA GLU A 74 12.44 -0.98 23.75
C GLU A 74 11.98 -1.94 22.64
N GLN A 75 11.01 -1.53 21.83
CA GLN A 75 10.47 -2.32 20.72
C GLN A 75 11.26 -2.17 19.40
N SER A 76 12.09 -1.13 19.33
CA SER A 76 12.97 -0.86 18.20
C SER A 76 14.15 -1.82 18.23
N LYS A 77 14.37 -2.54 17.12
CA LYS A 77 15.57 -3.36 16.93
C LYS A 77 16.68 -2.48 16.34
N ASP A 78 17.17 -2.79 15.14
CA ASP A 78 18.27 -2.05 14.49
C ASP A 78 17.86 -0.66 13.99
N LEU A 79 16.55 -0.36 13.95
CA LEU A 79 15.99 0.92 13.52
C LEU A 79 14.92 1.38 14.50
N LEU A 80 14.87 2.68 14.76
CA LEU A 80 13.82 3.32 15.56
C LEU A 80 12.45 3.11 14.89
N ARG A 81 11.55 2.41 15.56
CA ARG A 81 10.17 2.16 15.15
C ARG A 81 9.25 2.97 16.05
N VAL A 82 8.83 4.13 15.57
CA VAL A 82 7.82 4.94 16.24
C VAL A 82 6.46 4.27 16.05
N SER A 83 5.77 3.93 17.15
CA SER A 83 4.45 3.31 17.05
C SER A 83 3.40 4.37 16.65
N GLN A 84 2.70 4.13 15.54
CA GLN A 84 1.62 5.03 15.08
C GLN A 84 0.24 4.58 15.57
N THR A 85 0.11 3.31 15.95
CA THR A 85 -1.12 2.69 16.44
C THR A 85 -0.77 1.60 17.43
N ASP A 86 -1.74 1.22 18.26
CA ASP A 86 -1.63 0.03 19.10
C ASP A 86 -1.68 -1.22 18.20
N LEU A 87 -0.55 -1.91 18.08
CA LEU A 87 -0.42 -3.15 17.30
C LEU A 87 -1.11 -4.34 17.96
N SER A 88 -1.45 -4.24 19.25
CA SER A 88 -2.20 -5.27 19.98
C SER A 88 -3.72 -5.07 19.92
N ALA A 89 -4.18 -3.93 19.40
CA ALA A 89 -5.60 -3.61 19.29
C ALA A 89 -6.33 -4.45 18.22
N PHE A 90 -5.59 -5.05 17.28
CA PHE A 90 -6.17 -5.82 16.18
C PHE A 90 -5.42 -7.13 15.95
N GLU A 91 -6.17 -8.20 15.76
CA GLU A 91 -5.71 -9.55 15.44
C GLU A 91 -6.33 -9.98 14.08
N VAL A 92 -5.45 -10.16 13.09
CA VAL A 92 -5.85 -10.60 11.74
C VAL A 92 -6.53 -11.97 11.81
N GLY A 93 -7.72 -12.06 11.24
CA GLY A 93 -8.59 -13.24 11.28
C GLY A 93 -9.56 -13.28 12.45
N LYS A 94 -9.51 -12.33 13.40
CA LYS A 94 -10.41 -12.26 14.56
C LYS A 94 -11.21 -10.98 14.64
N ASP A 95 -10.57 -9.83 14.44
CA ASP A 95 -11.23 -8.51 14.42
C ASP A 95 -10.88 -7.69 13.15
N LEU A 96 -9.92 -8.15 12.36
CA LEU A 96 -9.50 -7.60 11.07
C LEU A 96 -9.46 -8.70 10.01
N ALA A 97 -9.85 -8.44 8.76
CA ALA A 97 -9.88 -9.45 7.69
C ALA A 97 -10.76 -10.66 8.03
N ILE A 98 -11.96 -10.38 8.54
CA ILE A 98 -12.89 -11.39 9.05
C ILE A 98 -14.01 -11.76 8.09
N THR A 99 -13.95 -11.30 6.83
CA THR A 99 -14.94 -11.72 5.84
C THR A 99 -14.79 -13.23 5.62
N PRO A 100 -15.85 -14.04 5.83
CA PRO A 100 -15.72 -15.49 5.77
C PRO A 100 -15.22 -15.95 4.41
N GLY A 101 -14.17 -16.77 4.38
CA GLY A 101 -13.56 -17.25 3.15
C GLY A 101 -12.63 -18.42 3.41
N LYS A 102 -12.12 -19.02 2.33
CA LYS A 102 -11.19 -20.17 2.38
C LYS A 102 -10.12 -20.03 1.31
N VAL A 103 -8.92 -20.50 1.61
CA VAL A 103 -7.87 -20.67 0.59
C VAL A 103 -8.29 -21.83 -0.31
N VAL A 104 -8.40 -21.58 -1.61
CA VAL A 104 -8.82 -22.56 -2.63
C VAL A 104 -7.72 -22.92 -3.62
N PHE A 105 -6.66 -22.13 -3.66
CA PHE A 105 -5.46 -22.39 -4.45
C PHE A 105 -4.25 -21.79 -3.75
N GLN A 106 -3.09 -22.43 -3.91
CA GLN A 106 -1.83 -21.96 -3.35
C GLN A 106 -0.67 -22.42 -4.25
N ASN A 107 0.31 -21.54 -4.41
CA ASN A 107 1.63 -21.85 -4.96
C ASN A 107 2.70 -21.08 -4.17
N ASP A 108 3.91 -20.94 -4.73
CA ASP A 108 5.04 -20.30 -4.05
C ASP A 108 4.86 -18.79 -3.88
N VAL A 109 4.00 -18.14 -4.68
CA VAL A 109 3.86 -16.67 -4.73
C VAL A 109 2.55 -16.21 -4.09
N ILE A 110 1.48 -17.00 -4.14
CA ILE A 110 0.15 -16.59 -3.67
C ILE A 110 -0.60 -17.70 -2.92
N GLN A 111 -1.47 -17.26 -2.02
CA GLN A 111 -2.68 -17.96 -1.64
C GLN A 111 -3.88 -17.26 -2.27
N LEU A 112 -4.77 -18.00 -2.93
CA LEU A 112 -6.02 -17.45 -3.47
C LEU A 112 -7.16 -17.75 -2.49
N ILE A 113 -7.77 -16.69 -1.97
CA ILE A 113 -8.90 -16.79 -1.05
C ILE A 113 -10.18 -16.65 -1.85
N GLN A 114 -11.10 -17.61 -1.75
CA GLN A 114 -12.49 -17.45 -2.18
C GLN A 114 -13.35 -17.11 -0.96
N TYR A 115 -14.09 -16.01 -1.04
CA TYR A 115 -15.00 -15.61 0.03
C TYR A 115 -16.35 -16.36 -0.08
N ALA A 116 -16.94 -16.66 1.08
CA ALA A 116 -18.24 -17.32 1.14
C ALA A 116 -19.34 -16.35 0.67
N PRO A 117 -20.27 -16.79 -0.19
CA PRO A 117 -21.36 -15.93 -0.64
C PRO A 117 -22.27 -15.53 0.53
N SER A 118 -22.76 -14.30 0.52
CA SER A 118 -23.77 -13.82 1.48
C SER A 118 -25.17 -13.64 0.88
N THR A 119 -25.33 -13.97 -0.40
CA THR A 119 -26.58 -13.90 -1.17
C THR A 119 -27.01 -15.29 -1.66
N GLY A 120 -28.29 -15.46 -2.00
CA GLY A 120 -28.81 -16.72 -2.55
C GLY A 120 -28.39 -16.97 -4.00
N GLU A 121 -28.17 -15.91 -4.77
CA GLU A 121 -27.67 -15.93 -6.14
C GLU A 121 -26.49 -14.97 -6.28
N VAL A 122 -25.61 -15.24 -7.25
CA VAL A 122 -24.42 -14.44 -7.53
C VAL A 122 -24.28 -14.20 -9.03
N TYR A 123 -23.54 -13.18 -9.43
CA TYR A 123 -23.17 -12.96 -10.82
C TYR A 123 -22.33 -14.14 -11.34
N GLU A 124 -22.56 -14.50 -12.61
CA GLU A 124 -21.86 -15.60 -13.28
C GLU A 124 -20.35 -15.39 -13.31
N ARG A 125 -19.88 -14.19 -13.68
CA ARG A 125 -18.45 -13.86 -13.74
C ARG A 125 -17.92 -13.50 -12.35
N PRO A 126 -16.92 -14.21 -11.81
CA PRO A 126 -16.33 -13.87 -10.53
C PRO A 126 -15.50 -12.58 -10.63
N LEU A 127 -15.23 -11.97 -9.47
CA LEU A 127 -14.33 -10.83 -9.31
C LEU A 127 -13.02 -11.31 -8.68
N ILE A 128 -11.89 -11.10 -9.36
CA ILE A 128 -10.55 -11.35 -8.82
C ILE A 128 -9.90 -10.03 -8.44
N ILE A 129 -9.41 -9.96 -7.21
CA ILE A 129 -8.73 -8.78 -6.67
C ILE A 129 -7.23 -9.06 -6.54
N ALA A 130 -6.42 -8.23 -7.20
CA ALA A 130 -4.97 -8.17 -7.10
C ALA A 130 -4.56 -6.95 -6.24
N PRO A 131 -4.34 -7.14 -4.92
CA PRO A 131 -3.88 -6.08 -4.03
C PRO A 131 -2.39 -5.79 -4.26
N PRO A 132 -1.82 -4.71 -3.70
CA PRO A 132 -0.38 -4.53 -3.66
C PRO A 132 0.29 -5.60 -2.80
N TRP A 133 1.56 -5.92 -3.09
CA TRP A 133 2.42 -6.77 -2.25
C TRP A 133 3.38 -5.97 -1.36
N ILE A 134 3.40 -4.64 -1.48
CA ILE A 134 4.15 -3.74 -0.57
C ILE A 134 3.57 -3.80 0.85
N ASN A 135 2.24 -3.85 0.94
CA ASN A 135 1.48 -4.06 2.16
C ASN A 135 0.60 -5.31 2.00
N LYS A 136 -0.08 -5.74 3.06
CA LYS A 136 -0.93 -6.94 3.03
C LYS A 136 -2.31 -6.67 2.42
N PHE A 137 -2.93 -7.71 1.87
CA PHE A 137 -4.21 -7.66 1.16
C PHE A 137 -5.37 -7.09 1.98
N TYR A 138 -5.33 -7.23 3.31
CA TYR A 138 -6.44 -6.85 4.19
C TYR A 138 -6.73 -5.35 4.26
N ILE A 139 -5.95 -4.50 3.60
CA ILE A 139 -6.35 -3.10 3.37
C ILE A 139 -7.70 -3.01 2.63
N LEU A 140 -8.04 -4.02 1.82
CA LEU A 140 -9.33 -4.13 1.13
C LEU A 140 -10.37 -4.92 1.94
N ASP A 141 -9.99 -5.47 3.09
CA ASP A 141 -10.81 -6.28 3.98
C ASP A 141 -10.46 -5.99 5.45
N LEU A 142 -10.69 -4.75 5.90
CA LEU A 142 -10.37 -4.33 7.26
C LEU A 142 -11.43 -4.87 8.26
N VAL A 143 -12.20 -3.96 8.87
CA VAL A 143 -13.38 -4.29 9.67
C VAL A 143 -14.62 -4.37 8.77
N PRO A 144 -15.71 -5.05 9.15
CA PRO A 144 -16.89 -5.22 8.30
C PRO A 144 -17.45 -3.92 7.70
N GLN A 145 -17.39 -2.81 8.44
CA GLN A 145 -17.88 -1.50 7.99
C GLN A 145 -16.93 -0.80 6.99
N LYS A 146 -15.70 -1.31 6.83
CA LYS A 146 -14.64 -0.76 5.98
C LYS A 146 -14.04 -1.82 5.05
N SER A 147 -14.79 -2.87 4.74
CA SER A 147 -14.34 -3.96 3.89
C SER A 147 -14.99 -3.85 2.50
N LEU A 148 -14.16 -3.59 1.49
CA LEU A 148 -14.57 -3.62 0.08
C LEU A 148 -14.96 -5.05 -0.31
N VAL A 149 -14.21 -6.04 0.17
CA VAL A 149 -14.49 -7.45 -0.08
C VAL A 149 -15.88 -7.81 0.43
N LYS A 150 -16.17 -7.51 1.71
CA LYS A 150 -17.49 -7.80 2.30
C LYS A 150 -18.60 -7.14 1.49
N TRP A 151 -18.42 -5.85 1.16
CA TRP A 151 -19.40 -5.13 0.37
C TRP A 151 -19.63 -5.81 -0.99
N ALA A 152 -18.58 -6.21 -1.70
CA ALA A 152 -18.69 -6.86 -3.00
C ALA A 152 -19.39 -8.23 -2.92
N VAL A 153 -19.08 -9.03 -1.90
CA VAL A 153 -19.77 -10.29 -1.61
C VAL A 153 -21.26 -10.03 -1.34
N ASP A 154 -21.58 -9.01 -0.54
CA ASP A 154 -22.97 -8.61 -0.25
C ASP A 154 -23.72 -8.05 -1.48
N GLN A 155 -23.01 -7.57 -2.51
CA GLN A 155 -23.60 -7.20 -3.80
C GLN A 155 -23.84 -8.40 -4.73
N GLY A 156 -23.49 -9.62 -4.32
CA GLY A 156 -23.68 -10.84 -5.11
C GLY A 156 -22.52 -11.16 -6.06
N PHE A 157 -21.31 -10.62 -5.85
CA PHE A 157 -20.13 -11.11 -6.56
C PHE A 157 -19.57 -12.37 -5.90
N THR A 158 -19.16 -13.35 -6.70
CA THR A 158 -18.19 -14.36 -6.23
C THR A 158 -16.82 -13.69 -6.20
N VAL A 159 -16.27 -13.43 -5.01
CA VAL A 159 -15.02 -12.67 -4.85
C VAL A 159 -13.85 -13.60 -4.55
N PHE A 160 -12.76 -13.39 -5.28
CA PHE A 160 -11.45 -13.97 -5.02
C PHE A 160 -10.44 -12.87 -4.68
N MET A 161 -9.58 -13.12 -3.70
CA MET A 161 -8.49 -12.22 -3.32
C MET A 161 -7.16 -12.94 -3.44
N ILE A 162 -6.22 -12.32 -4.15
CA ILE A 162 -4.83 -12.76 -4.16
C ILE A 162 -4.16 -12.30 -2.86
N SER A 163 -3.78 -13.25 -2.01
CA SER A 163 -2.93 -13.00 -0.85
C SER A 163 -1.49 -13.36 -1.20
N TRP A 164 -0.68 -12.34 -1.49
CA TRP A 164 0.75 -12.50 -1.78
C TRP A 164 1.52 -13.07 -0.59
N VAL A 165 2.41 -14.02 -0.87
CA VAL A 165 3.37 -14.53 0.13
C VAL A 165 4.35 -13.42 0.50
N ASN A 166 4.68 -13.31 1.78
CA ASN A 166 5.74 -12.41 2.24
C ASN A 166 7.10 -13.06 1.90
N PRO A 167 7.89 -12.50 0.96
CA PRO A 167 9.03 -13.21 0.41
C PRO A 167 10.15 -13.37 1.43
N ASP A 168 10.79 -14.54 1.39
CA ASP A 168 12.06 -14.82 2.07
C ASP A 168 13.17 -15.06 1.02
N GLY A 169 14.34 -15.51 1.48
CA GLY A 169 15.48 -15.79 0.60
C GLY A 169 15.20 -16.79 -0.52
N ASN A 170 14.18 -17.65 -0.39
CA ASN A 170 13.82 -18.63 -1.43
C ASN A 170 13.14 -17.96 -2.64
N LEU A 171 12.49 -16.81 -2.43
CA LEU A 171 11.84 -16.04 -3.50
C LEU A 171 12.71 -14.91 -4.05
N ALA A 172 13.99 -14.84 -3.64
CA ALA A 172 14.90 -13.74 -4.01
C ALA A 172 15.15 -13.63 -5.54
N GLN A 173 14.96 -14.71 -6.29
CA GLN A 173 15.11 -14.73 -7.75
C GLN A 173 13.80 -14.48 -8.50
N LYS A 174 12.66 -14.32 -7.79
CA LYS A 174 11.38 -14.02 -8.44
C LYS A 174 11.42 -12.62 -9.05
N THR A 175 11.00 -12.54 -10.30
CA THR A 175 10.92 -11.35 -11.13
C THR A 175 9.49 -10.82 -11.19
N PHE A 176 9.30 -9.63 -11.76
CA PHE A 176 7.96 -9.10 -12.01
C PHE A 176 7.10 -10.02 -12.90
N GLU A 177 7.73 -10.74 -13.84
CA GLU A 177 7.06 -11.70 -14.72
C GLU A 177 6.54 -12.91 -13.96
N ASP A 178 7.27 -13.38 -12.94
CA ASP A 178 6.82 -14.49 -12.09
C ASP A 178 5.56 -14.10 -11.29
N TYR A 179 5.48 -12.86 -10.81
CA TYR A 179 4.26 -12.35 -10.14
C TYR A 179 3.06 -12.26 -11.10
N MET A 180 3.29 -12.01 -12.39
CA MET A 180 2.23 -12.06 -13.40
C MET A 180 1.78 -13.51 -13.65
N GLN A 181 2.73 -14.42 -13.91
CA GLN A 181 2.45 -15.81 -14.27
C GLN A 181 1.90 -16.63 -13.09
N GLU A 182 2.61 -16.63 -11.97
CA GLU A 182 2.27 -17.38 -10.77
C GLU A 182 1.30 -16.64 -9.85
N GLY A 183 1.13 -15.33 -10.03
CA GLY A 183 0.13 -14.54 -9.31
C GLY A 183 -1.16 -14.40 -10.09
N VAL A 184 -1.26 -13.35 -10.92
CA VAL A 184 -2.52 -12.96 -11.56
C VAL A 184 -3.06 -14.04 -12.50
N LEU A 185 -2.23 -14.60 -13.39
CA LEU A 185 -2.68 -15.60 -14.36
C LEU A 185 -3.09 -16.91 -13.68
N ALA A 186 -2.28 -17.40 -12.73
CA ALA A 186 -2.62 -18.59 -11.94
C ALA A 186 -3.91 -18.40 -11.12
N ALA A 187 -4.14 -17.20 -10.56
CA ALA A 187 -5.37 -16.88 -9.85
C ALA A 187 -6.59 -16.91 -10.77
N VAL A 188 -6.48 -16.38 -11.99
CA VAL A 188 -7.54 -16.44 -13.02
C VAL A 188 -7.84 -17.88 -13.40
N ASP A 189 -6.82 -18.70 -13.64
CA ASP A 189 -7.00 -20.12 -13.98
C ASP A 189 -7.70 -20.89 -12.86
N ALA A 190 -7.29 -20.65 -11.60
CA ALA A 190 -7.90 -21.27 -10.44
C ALA A 190 -9.36 -20.83 -10.24
N ALA A 191 -9.66 -19.54 -10.38
CA ALA A 191 -11.02 -19.01 -10.25
C ALA A 191 -11.95 -19.53 -11.36
N ASN A 192 -11.49 -19.52 -12.62
CA ASN A 192 -12.24 -20.07 -13.75
C ASN A 192 -12.55 -21.56 -13.54
N ARG A 193 -11.55 -22.35 -13.10
CA ARG A 193 -11.74 -23.78 -12.78
C ARG A 193 -12.73 -23.99 -11.64
N GLN A 194 -12.63 -23.18 -10.58
CA GLN A 194 -13.47 -23.28 -9.38
C GLN A 194 -14.93 -22.92 -9.69
N CYS A 195 -15.16 -21.91 -10.52
CA CYS A 195 -16.49 -21.42 -10.87
C CYS A 195 -17.08 -22.06 -12.14
N GLY A 196 -16.30 -22.83 -12.90
CA GLY A 196 -16.73 -23.35 -14.21
C GLY A 196 -16.94 -22.24 -15.25
N THR A 197 -16.20 -21.14 -15.13
CA THR A 197 -16.31 -19.96 -16.03
C THR A 197 -15.09 -19.87 -16.95
N THR A 198 -15.23 -19.13 -18.04
CA THR A 198 -14.12 -18.83 -18.97
C THR A 198 -13.58 -17.42 -18.80
N GLN A 199 -14.35 -16.52 -18.18
CA GLN A 199 -14.02 -15.13 -18.01
C GLN A 199 -14.28 -14.63 -16.60
N VAL A 200 -13.42 -13.71 -16.15
CA VAL A 200 -13.52 -13.04 -14.85
C VAL A 200 -13.53 -11.53 -15.00
N ASN A 201 -14.02 -10.82 -13.99
CA ASN A 201 -13.73 -9.41 -13.78
C ASN A 201 -12.49 -9.30 -12.90
N ALA A 202 -11.57 -8.38 -13.22
CA ALA A 202 -10.35 -8.17 -12.46
C ALA A 202 -10.33 -6.76 -11.83
N LEU A 203 -9.78 -6.66 -10.63
CA LEU A 203 -9.54 -5.39 -9.94
C LEU A 203 -8.10 -5.37 -9.44
N GLY A 204 -7.37 -4.31 -9.78
CA GLY A 204 -6.01 -4.09 -9.29
C GLY A 204 -5.92 -2.85 -8.40
N TYR A 205 -5.23 -2.96 -7.27
CA TYR A 205 -5.01 -1.85 -6.33
C TYR A 205 -3.52 -1.51 -6.21
N CYS A 206 -3.18 -0.23 -6.33
CA CYS A 206 -1.79 0.27 -6.24
C CYS A 206 -0.87 -0.51 -7.20
N VAL A 207 0.27 -1.05 -6.75
CA VAL A 207 1.19 -1.83 -7.60
C VAL A 207 0.55 -3.12 -8.15
N GLY A 208 -0.46 -3.67 -7.48
CA GLY A 208 -1.26 -4.78 -8.02
C GLY A 208 -2.06 -4.37 -9.27
N GLY A 209 -2.43 -3.09 -9.37
CA GLY A 209 -3.01 -2.53 -10.59
C GLY A 209 -1.99 -2.28 -11.70
N THR A 210 -0.76 -1.86 -11.37
CA THR A 210 0.34 -1.80 -12.34
C THR A 210 0.62 -3.19 -12.93
N LEU A 211 0.69 -4.23 -12.09
CA LEU A 211 0.84 -5.62 -12.54
C LEU A 211 -0.34 -6.07 -13.41
N LEU A 212 -1.57 -5.77 -13.01
CA LEU A 212 -2.77 -6.10 -13.79
C LEU A 212 -2.73 -5.42 -15.17
N ALA A 213 -2.32 -4.15 -15.25
CA ALA A 213 -2.19 -3.44 -16.53
C ALA A 213 -1.18 -4.13 -17.47
N CYS A 214 -0.01 -4.50 -16.95
CA CYS A 214 0.97 -5.28 -17.71
C CYS A 214 0.42 -6.65 -18.13
N THR A 215 -0.32 -7.32 -17.24
CA THR A 215 -0.95 -8.62 -17.53
C THR A 215 -1.97 -8.52 -18.66
N LEU A 216 -2.79 -7.46 -18.68
CA LEU A 216 -3.76 -7.23 -19.74
C LEU A 216 -3.08 -6.99 -21.09
N ALA A 217 -1.98 -6.24 -21.11
CA ALA A 217 -1.19 -6.04 -22.33
C ALA A 217 -0.60 -7.37 -22.85
N TYR A 218 -0.10 -8.21 -21.94
CA TYR A 218 0.38 -9.56 -22.27
C TYR A 218 -0.73 -10.44 -22.84
N LEU A 219 -1.91 -10.48 -22.20
CA LEU A 219 -3.07 -11.25 -22.66
C LEU A 219 -3.56 -10.77 -24.04
N ALA A 220 -3.61 -9.46 -24.26
CA ALA A 220 -3.97 -8.88 -25.56
C ALA A 220 -3.00 -9.32 -26.67
N ALA A 221 -1.69 -9.33 -26.40
CA ALA A 221 -0.69 -9.80 -27.35
C ALA A 221 -0.82 -11.31 -27.67
N LYS A 222 -1.44 -12.10 -26.78
CA LYS A 222 -1.72 -13.52 -26.97
C LYS A 222 -3.11 -13.80 -27.54
N GLY A 223 -3.97 -12.79 -27.69
CA GLY A 223 -5.37 -12.97 -28.09
C GLY A 223 -6.21 -13.68 -27.02
N ASP A 224 -5.84 -13.53 -25.75
CA ASP A 224 -6.50 -14.18 -24.62
C ASP A 224 -7.48 -13.22 -23.95
N ASP A 225 -8.76 -13.59 -23.90
CA ASP A 225 -9.88 -12.77 -23.45
C ASP A 225 -10.49 -13.22 -22.11
N ARG A 226 -9.73 -13.99 -21.31
CA ARG A 226 -10.17 -14.49 -19.99
C ARG A 226 -10.48 -13.41 -18.95
N ILE A 227 -10.08 -12.17 -19.17
CA ILE A 227 -10.46 -11.01 -18.33
C ILE A 227 -11.48 -10.17 -19.09
N ALA A 228 -12.75 -10.24 -18.68
CA ALA A 228 -13.86 -9.54 -19.32
C ALA A 228 -13.88 -8.04 -18.99
N SER A 229 -13.45 -7.65 -17.80
CA SER A 229 -13.32 -6.25 -17.41
C SER A 229 -12.20 -6.06 -16.39
N ALA A 230 -11.63 -4.85 -16.35
CA ALA A 230 -10.57 -4.48 -15.42
C ALA A 230 -10.90 -3.16 -14.72
N SER A 231 -10.73 -3.11 -13.40
CA SER A 231 -10.86 -1.91 -12.57
C SER A 231 -9.53 -1.57 -11.90
N PHE A 232 -9.14 -0.30 -11.93
CA PHE A 232 -7.88 0.18 -11.35
C PHE A 232 -8.16 1.14 -10.20
N LEU A 233 -7.78 0.74 -8.99
CA LEU A 233 -7.88 1.58 -7.80
C LEU A 233 -6.50 2.16 -7.47
N THR A 234 -6.36 3.48 -7.60
CA THR A 234 -5.12 4.23 -7.29
C THR A 234 -3.87 3.53 -7.84
N ALA A 235 -3.94 3.05 -9.08
CA ALA A 235 -2.87 2.30 -9.73
C ALA A 235 -2.20 3.19 -10.78
N GLN A 236 -0.87 3.31 -10.68
CA GLN A 236 -0.09 4.08 -11.63
C GLN A 236 0.37 3.17 -12.78
N VAL A 237 0.14 3.63 -14.00
CA VAL A 237 0.58 2.94 -15.23
C VAL A 237 1.57 3.82 -16.00
N ASP A 238 1.34 5.14 -15.98
CA ASP A 238 2.31 6.13 -16.44
C ASP A 238 3.14 6.66 -15.26
N PHE A 239 4.43 6.34 -15.27
CA PHE A 239 5.40 6.74 -14.25
C PHE A 239 6.25 7.96 -14.66
N SER A 240 5.94 8.62 -15.78
CA SER A 240 6.66 9.84 -16.21
C SER A 240 6.62 10.95 -15.16
N GLU A 241 5.51 11.06 -14.42
CA GLU A 241 5.29 12.01 -13.32
C GLU A 241 5.05 11.26 -11.99
N ALA A 242 5.96 10.38 -11.58
CA ALA A 242 5.85 9.59 -10.34
C ALA A 242 6.17 10.36 -9.04
N GLY A 243 6.20 11.69 -9.07
CA GLY A 243 6.50 12.54 -7.91
C GLY A 243 7.88 12.25 -7.31
N ASP A 244 7.97 12.23 -5.98
CA ASP A 244 9.23 12.01 -5.25
C ASP A 244 9.85 10.62 -5.51
N LEU A 245 9.10 9.65 -6.05
CA LEU A 245 9.69 8.36 -6.45
C LEU A 245 10.83 8.54 -7.46
N LEU A 246 10.73 9.55 -8.34
CA LEU A 246 11.75 9.86 -9.34
C LEU A 246 13.09 10.33 -8.73
N ILE A 247 13.10 10.71 -7.45
CA ILE A 247 14.30 11.11 -6.72
C ILE A 247 15.15 9.88 -6.37
N PHE A 248 14.51 8.75 -6.13
CA PHE A 248 15.13 7.51 -5.66
C PHE A 248 15.45 6.51 -6.79
N ILE A 249 15.04 6.82 -8.01
CA ILE A 249 15.39 6.06 -9.21
C ILE A 249 16.58 6.79 -9.84
N ASP A 250 17.66 6.06 -10.11
CA ASP A 250 18.77 6.52 -10.96
C ASP A 250 18.77 5.70 -12.25
N ASP A 251 19.28 6.28 -13.34
CA ASP A 251 19.33 5.61 -14.66
C ASP A 251 20.47 4.59 -14.76
N THR A 252 21.06 4.21 -13.62
CA THR A 252 22.25 3.36 -13.47
C THR A 252 21.99 2.19 -12.56
#